data_AF-A0A553IGQ5-F1
#
_entry.id   AF-A0A553IGQ5-F1
#
_cell.length_a   1.000
_cell.length_b   1.000
_cell.length_c   1.000
_cell.angle_alpha   90.00
_cell.angle_beta   90.00
_cell.angle_gamma   90.00
#
_symmetry.space_group_name_H-M   'P 1'
#
loop_
_entity.id
_entity.type
_entity.pdbx_description
1 polymer ?
#
loop_
_entity_poly.entity_id
_entity_poly.type
_entity_poly.pdbx_seq_one_letter_code
_entity_poly.pdbx_strand_id
1 'polypeptide(L)'
;MKNKKKITKVLRKTIKYIALAFILLIAYFIGESTYENIKKTQIINDFKSRAYETVEVSQHDTTYFYHKIKRTYEYELSDTRSVFFDASKVNPGQKGDILLTFESPFPYIPVVDQIYGYWLGGHAALVGDNNQIYQSTGIGDNGTLDFTTIFNVIMHRGYDETDKYGLSVQSVSNYWMTPFRNETHSEYPYYGRFYRDEIMSLRLKSKDIETFDAELDVAVNYAKDKTNRGLYNYLFIFDTKYKYYCTDLVTRAFGQINKDLGTNYTLDRDGIFPSMYDILLSSDTYMTIYKETKSDGIHVYYLEDVEV
;
A
#
# COMPACT_ATOMS: atom_id res chain seq x y z
N MET A 1 -51.91 -18.61 -24.11
CA MET A 1 -50.89 -17.80 -24.83
C MET A 1 -50.70 -16.36 -24.31
N LYS A 2 -51.74 -15.59 -23.94
CA LYS A 2 -51.60 -14.20 -23.45
C LYS A 2 -50.74 -14.03 -22.19
N ASN A 3 -50.84 -14.92 -21.20
CA ASN A 3 -50.04 -14.85 -19.97
C ASN A 3 -48.54 -15.09 -20.20
N LYS A 4 -48.15 -15.99 -21.12
CA LYS A 4 -46.74 -16.22 -21.47
C LYS A 4 -46.09 -14.97 -22.08
N LYS A 5 -46.82 -14.20 -22.92
CA LYS A 5 -46.35 -12.93 -23.50
C LYS A 5 -46.23 -11.80 -22.47
N LYS A 6 -47.10 -11.77 -21.45
CA LYS A 6 -47.05 -10.78 -20.36
C LYS A 6 -45.86 -11.04 -19.42
N ILE A 7 -45.60 -12.30 -19.08
CA ILE A 7 -44.46 -12.73 -18.26
C ILE A 7 -43.12 -12.42 -18.95
N THR A 8 -42.99 -12.71 -20.25
CA THR A 8 -41.77 -12.37 -21.02
C THR A 8 -41.52 -10.86 -21.12
N LYS A 9 -42.59 -10.05 -21.21
CA LYS A 9 -42.47 -8.57 -21.22
C LYS A 9 -42.02 -8.01 -19.86
N VAL A 10 -42.50 -8.59 -18.75
CA VAL A 10 -42.07 -8.21 -17.40
C VAL A 10 -40.62 -8.63 -17.17
N LEU A 11 -40.25 -9.88 -17.49
CA LEU A 11 -38.88 -10.38 -17.35
C LEU A 11 -37.86 -9.55 -18.14
N ARG A 12 -38.19 -9.19 -19.39
CA ARG A 12 -37.32 -8.32 -20.21
C ARG A 12 -37.15 -6.93 -19.61
N LYS A 13 -38.19 -6.36 -19.01
CA LYS A 13 -38.09 -5.08 -18.29
C LYS A 13 -37.23 -5.23 -17.03
N THR A 14 -37.41 -6.29 -16.26
CA THR A 14 -36.61 -6.56 -15.05
C THR A 14 -35.13 -6.71 -15.40
N ILE A 15 -34.77 -7.51 -16.41
CA ILE A 15 -33.39 -7.66 -16.88
C ILE A 15 -32.82 -6.30 -17.32
N LYS A 16 -33.60 -5.47 -18.03
CA LYS A 16 -33.18 -4.13 -18.43
C LYS A 16 -32.88 -3.24 -17.22
N TYR A 17 -33.70 -3.28 -16.16
CA TYR A 17 -33.45 -2.51 -14.94
C TYR A 17 -32.26 -3.01 -14.16
N ILE A 18 -32.05 -4.33 -14.08
CA ILE A 18 -30.86 -4.92 -13.46
C ILE A 18 -29.60 -4.49 -14.21
N ALA A 19 -29.61 -4.58 -15.54
CA ALA A 19 -28.49 -4.14 -16.37
C ALA A 19 -28.22 -2.63 -16.21
N LEU A 20 -29.27 -1.81 -16.14
CA LEU A 20 -29.12 -0.37 -15.89
C LEU A 20 -28.54 -0.09 -14.50
N ALA A 21 -29.01 -0.77 -13.46
CA ALA A 21 -28.47 -0.64 -12.10
C ALA A 21 -27.00 -1.07 -12.06
N PHE A 22 -26.64 -2.14 -12.75
CA PHE A 22 -25.25 -2.60 -12.88
C PHE A 22 -24.36 -1.58 -13.61
N ILE A 23 -24.85 -0.96 -14.68
CA ILE A 23 -24.12 0.12 -15.37
C ILE A 23 -23.94 1.34 -14.46
N LEU A 24 -24.98 1.74 -13.72
CA LEU A 24 -24.88 2.85 -12.77
C LEU A 24 -23.90 2.55 -11.64
N LEU A 25 -23.85 1.30 -11.16
CA LEU A 25 -22.88 0.86 -10.18
C LEU A 25 -21.44 0.93 -10.72
N ILE A 26 -21.20 0.45 -11.94
CA ILE A 26 -19.90 0.58 -12.61
C ILE A 26 -19.53 2.05 -12.77
N ALA A 27 -20.46 2.89 -13.23
CA ALA A 27 -20.22 4.32 -13.41
C ALA A 27 -19.89 5.02 -12.08
N TYR A 28 -20.53 4.62 -10.98
CA TYR A 28 -20.21 5.08 -9.64
C TYR A 28 -18.76 4.74 -9.26
N PHE A 29 -18.37 3.46 -9.37
CA PHE A 29 -17.00 3.03 -9.06
C PHE A 29 -15.95 3.71 -9.94
N ILE A 30 -16.22 3.88 -11.24
CA ILE A 30 -15.32 4.63 -12.13
C ILE A 30 -15.15 6.06 -11.63
N GLY A 31 -16.25 6.74 -11.27
CA GLY A 31 -16.22 8.12 -10.79
C GLY A 31 -15.48 8.27 -9.45
N GLU A 32 -15.70 7.34 -8.52
CA GLU A 32 -14.97 7.26 -7.26
C GLU A 32 -13.47 7.08 -7.50
N SER A 33 -13.05 6.06 -8.26
CA SER A 33 -11.64 5.86 -8.58
C SER A 33 -11.03 7.05 -9.35
N THR A 34 -11.78 7.73 -10.22
CA THR A 34 -11.31 8.96 -10.87
C THR A 34 -11.00 10.03 -9.82
N TYR A 35 -11.93 10.26 -8.89
CA TYR A 35 -11.76 11.24 -7.83
C TYR A 35 -10.54 10.91 -6.94
N GLU A 36 -10.35 9.65 -6.58
CA GLU A 36 -9.22 9.21 -5.76
C GLU A 36 -7.87 9.36 -6.47
N ASN A 37 -7.81 9.05 -7.76
CA ASN A 37 -6.62 9.30 -8.58
C ASN A 37 -6.27 10.79 -8.64
N ILE A 38 -7.27 11.65 -8.85
CA ILE A 38 -7.07 13.11 -8.83
C ILE A 38 -6.54 13.55 -7.46
N LYS A 39 -7.10 13.04 -6.37
CA LYS A 39 -6.67 13.38 -5.01
C LYS A 39 -5.26 12.91 -4.70
N LYS A 40 -4.90 11.68 -5.10
CA LYS A 40 -3.53 11.17 -5.03
C LYS A 40 -2.55 12.11 -5.72
N THR A 41 -2.82 12.48 -6.97
CA THR A 41 -1.97 13.39 -7.74
C THR A 41 -1.87 14.77 -7.09
N GLN A 42 -2.98 15.30 -6.54
CA GLN A 42 -2.96 16.56 -5.78
C GLN A 42 -2.03 16.46 -4.56
N ILE A 43 -2.18 15.43 -3.73
CA ILE A 43 -1.33 15.23 -2.53
C ILE A 43 0.15 15.15 -2.91
N ILE A 44 0.50 14.37 -3.94
CA ILE A 44 1.89 14.22 -4.40
C ILE A 44 2.43 15.57 -4.90
N ASN A 45 1.67 16.28 -5.74
CA ASN A 45 2.12 17.57 -6.28
C ASN A 45 2.25 18.63 -5.19
N ASP A 46 1.29 18.70 -4.26
CA ASP A 46 1.33 19.61 -3.12
C ASP A 46 2.54 19.31 -2.24
N PHE A 47 2.82 18.04 -1.96
CA PHE A 47 4.00 17.62 -1.21
C PHE A 47 5.30 18.05 -1.91
N LYS A 48 5.46 17.71 -3.19
CA LYS A 48 6.64 18.07 -4.00
C LYS A 48 6.83 19.58 -4.15
N SER A 49 5.74 20.34 -4.24
CA SER A 49 5.80 21.80 -4.43
C SER A 49 6.43 22.56 -3.25
N ARG A 50 6.47 21.94 -2.07
CA ARG A 50 7.11 22.48 -0.87
C ARG A 50 8.63 22.25 -0.81
N ALA A 51 9.20 21.55 -1.80
CA ALA A 51 10.63 21.29 -1.83
C ALA A 51 11.42 22.59 -2.05
N TYR A 52 12.46 22.80 -1.24
CA TYR A 52 13.20 24.08 -1.23
C TYR A 52 14.71 23.93 -1.42
N GLU A 53 15.26 22.73 -1.24
CA GLU A 53 16.68 22.43 -1.41
C GLU A 53 16.84 21.04 -2.02
N THR A 54 17.84 20.87 -2.89
CA THR A 54 18.17 19.58 -3.50
C THR A 54 19.64 19.26 -3.26
N VAL A 55 19.91 18.04 -2.78
CA VAL A 55 21.26 17.51 -2.61
C VAL A 55 21.43 16.29 -3.52
N GLU A 56 22.49 16.29 -4.31
CA GLU A 56 22.83 15.18 -5.19
C GLU A 56 23.79 14.22 -4.51
N VAL A 57 23.49 12.93 -4.58
CA VAL A 57 24.32 11.85 -4.03
C VAL A 57 24.42 10.74 -5.05
N SER A 58 25.65 10.42 -5.46
CA SER A 58 25.90 9.24 -6.30
C SER A 58 25.95 8.00 -5.43
N GLN A 59 25.00 7.09 -5.61
CA GLN A 59 24.97 5.81 -4.91
C GLN A 59 24.29 4.74 -5.76
N HIS A 60 24.67 3.48 -5.54
CA HIS A 60 24.20 2.36 -6.34
C HIS A 60 24.37 2.57 -7.85
N ASP A 61 25.44 3.19 -8.34
CA ASP A 61 25.62 3.48 -9.79
C ASP A 61 24.50 4.35 -10.41
N THR A 62 23.84 5.20 -9.62
CA THR A 62 22.92 6.22 -10.12
C THR A 62 22.96 7.47 -9.25
N THR A 63 22.39 8.56 -9.74
CA THR A 63 22.29 9.81 -8.98
C THR A 63 20.97 9.85 -8.23
N TYR A 64 21.05 10.12 -6.93
CA TYR A 64 19.91 10.39 -6.07
C TYR A 64 19.81 11.89 -5.85
N PHE A 65 18.65 12.47 -6.15
CA PHE A 65 18.29 13.85 -5.89
C PHE A 65 17.42 13.89 -4.64
N TYR A 66 18.02 14.25 -3.51
CA TYR A 66 17.34 14.39 -2.24
C TYR A 66 16.77 15.81 -2.10
N HIS A 67 15.45 15.93 -2.29
CA HIS A 67 14.70 17.18 -2.18
C HIS A 67 14.15 17.35 -0.75
N LYS A 68 14.68 18.32 -0.01
CA LYS A 68 14.20 18.65 1.34
C LYS A 68 12.87 19.41 1.27
N ILE A 69 11.93 19.02 2.11
CA ILE A 69 10.64 19.68 2.32
C ILE A 69 10.56 20.12 3.77
N LYS A 70 10.18 21.39 4.00
CA LYS A 70 9.95 21.91 5.34
C LYS A 70 8.70 21.29 5.95
N ARG A 71 8.76 20.98 7.24
CA ARG A 71 7.58 20.67 8.05
C ARG A 71 6.81 21.97 8.29
N THR A 72 5.53 21.98 7.96
CA THR A 72 4.68 23.18 8.04
C THR A 72 3.38 22.97 8.80
N TYR A 73 2.92 21.72 8.91
CA TYR A 73 1.70 21.40 9.64
C TYR A 73 2.01 20.96 11.07
N GLU A 74 1.11 21.24 12.01
CA GLU A 74 1.28 20.88 13.43
C GLU A 74 1.64 19.40 13.62
N TYR A 75 0.97 18.49 12.91
CA TYR A 75 1.26 17.05 12.98
C TYR A 75 2.63 16.66 12.38
N GLU A 76 3.19 17.47 11.49
CA GLU A 76 4.57 17.30 11.01
C GLU A 76 5.55 17.86 12.04
N LEU A 77 5.26 19.03 12.63
CA LEU A 77 6.13 19.69 13.59
C LEU A 77 6.20 18.93 14.93
N SER A 78 5.12 18.28 15.35
CA SER A 78 5.06 17.50 16.59
C SER A 78 5.80 16.16 16.49
N ASP A 79 5.99 15.62 15.28
CA ASP A 79 6.69 14.35 15.07
C ASP A 79 8.18 14.59 14.84
N THR A 80 9.00 14.52 15.89
CA THR A 80 10.44 14.76 15.78
C THR A 80 11.24 13.60 15.16
N ARG A 81 10.59 12.48 14.84
CA ARG A 81 11.28 11.29 14.31
C ARG A 81 11.79 11.55 12.90
N SER A 82 13.03 11.15 12.64
CA SER A 82 13.60 11.19 11.28
C SER A 82 12.76 10.37 10.32
N VAL A 83 12.64 10.80 9.06
CA VAL A 83 11.84 10.09 8.04
C VAL A 83 12.55 8.90 7.40
N PHE A 84 13.86 8.80 7.56
CA PHE A 84 14.66 7.65 7.14
C PHE A 84 15.06 6.83 8.35
N PHE A 85 15.39 5.55 8.13
CA PHE A 85 15.85 4.67 9.20
C PHE A 85 17.11 5.20 9.90
N ASP A 86 18.07 5.69 9.12
CA ASP A 86 19.35 6.19 9.60
C ASP A 86 19.87 7.35 8.73
N ALA A 87 21.02 7.91 9.13
CA ALA A 87 21.64 9.05 8.47
C ALA A 87 22.12 8.78 7.03
N SER A 88 22.20 7.51 6.59
CA SER A 88 22.56 7.18 5.21
C SER A 88 21.44 7.50 4.22
N LYS A 89 20.19 7.65 4.71
CA LYS A 89 18.99 7.94 3.88
C LYS A 89 18.76 6.92 2.76
N VAL A 90 19.25 5.69 2.95
CA VAL A 90 19.10 4.58 2.01
C VAL A 90 17.73 3.92 2.17
N ASN A 91 17.24 3.80 3.40
CA ASN A 91 15.99 3.09 3.67
C ASN A 91 14.89 4.03 4.18
N PRO A 92 13.70 4.02 3.56
CA PRO A 92 12.61 4.91 3.92
C PRO A 92 11.89 4.44 5.18
N GLY A 93 11.45 5.39 5.98
CA GLY A 93 10.54 5.17 7.09
C GLY A 93 11.20 4.71 8.38
N GLN A 94 10.48 4.94 9.47
CA GLN A 94 10.74 4.47 10.82
C GLN A 94 9.69 3.43 11.24
N LYS A 95 9.90 2.78 12.39
CA LYS A 95 8.91 1.87 12.99
C LYS A 95 7.52 2.51 12.99
N GLY A 96 6.53 1.79 12.48
CA GLY A 96 5.14 2.24 12.36
C GLY A 96 4.83 3.06 11.11
N ASP A 97 5.81 3.37 10.27
CA ASP A 97 5.55 4.01 8.98
C ASP A 97 4.98 3.00 7.98
N ILE A 98 4.19 3.49 7.03
CA ILE A 98 3.54 2.68 5.99
C ILE A 98 4.19 3.01 4.67
N LEU A 99 4.77 2.01 4.01
CA LEU A 99 5.27 2.15 2.64
C LEU A 99 4.14 1.79 1.67
N LEU A 100 3.89 2.65 0.68
CA LEU A 100 2.86 2.44 -0.34
C LEU A 100 3.39 2.67 -1.74
N THR A 101 2.83 1.92 -2.69
CA THR A 101 2.98 2.16 -4.12
C THR A 101 1.64 1.89 -4.80
N PHE A 102 1.32 2.68 -5.82
CA PHE A 102 0.12 2.51 -6.63
C PHE A 102 0.42 1.71 -7.90
N GLU A 103 1.68 1.34 -8.13
CA GLU A 103 2.11 0.65 -9.33
C GLU A 103 1.81 -0.84 -9.27
N SER A 104 1.22 -1.35 -10.34
CA SER A 104 0.80 -2.74 -10.44
C SER A 104 1.98 -3.70 -10.26
N PRO A 105 1.77 -4.85 -9.60
CA PRO A 105 2.74 -5.93 -9.61
C PRO A 105 2.70 -6.78 -10.87
N PHE A 106 1.81 -6.48 -11.82
CA PHE A 106 1.66 -7.22 -13.08
C PHE A 106 1.82 -6.32 -14.31
N PRO A 107 2.93 -5.56 -14.44
CA PRO A 107 3.10 -4.61 -15.55
C PRO A 107 3.16 -5.29 -16.92
N TYR A 108 3.47 -6.59 -16.95
CA TYR A 108 3.54 -7.42 -18.16
C TYR A 108 2.18 -7.93 -18.65
N ILE A 109 1.07 -7.69 -17.94
CA ILE A 109 -0.29 -8.00 -18.38
C ILE A 109 -1.06 -6.70 -18.55
N PRO A 110 -1.08 -6.07 -19.75
CA PRO A 110 -1.54 -4.69 -19.94
C PRO A 110 -2.92 -4.36 -19.39
N VAL A 111 -3.87 -5.30 -19.48
CA VAL A 111 -5.24 -5.11 -18.97
C VAL A 111 -5.27 -5.17 -17.44
N VAL A 112 -4.51 -6.10 -16.85
CA VAL A 112 -4.44 -6.25 -15.38
C VAL A 112 -3.68 -5.09 -14.78
N ASP A 113 -2.59 -4.65 -15.41
CA ASP A 113 -1.82 -3.46 -15.04
C ASP A 113 -2.71 -2.22 -14.87
N GLN A 114 -3.52 -1.92 -15.89
CA GLN A 114 -4.44 -0.77 -15.86
C GLN A 114 -5.50 -0.90 -14.77
N ILE A 115 -6.09 -2.10 -14.60
CA ILE A 115 -7.13 -2.32 -13.59
C ILE A 115 -6.56 -2.14 -12.18
N TYR A 116 -5.41 -2.75 -11.89
CA TYR A 116 -4.77 -2.64 -10.58
C TYR A 116 -4.35 -1.20 -10.32
N GLY A 117 -3.58 -0.58 -11.21
CA GLY A 117 -3.10 0.79 -11.00
C GLY A 117 -4.23 1.82 -10.84
N TYR A 118 -5.35 1.63 -11.55
CA TYR A 118 -6.46 2.58 -11.51
C TYR A 118 -7.42 2.37 -10.33
N TRP A 119 -7.79 1.13 -9.98
CA TRP A 119 -8.85 0.84 -8.98
C TRP A 119 -8.35 0.36 -7.62
N LEU A 120 -7.24 -0.36 -7.57
CA LEU A 120 -6.79 -1.01 -6.33
C LEU A 120 -5.55 -0.33 -5.77
N GLY A 121 -4.62 0.01 -6.68
CA GLY A 121 -3.23 0.41 -6.47
C GLY A 121 -2.26 -0.78 -6.58
N GLY A 122 -1.09 -0.68 -5.93
CA GLY A 122 -0.01 -1.65 -6.02
C GLY A 122 0.22 -2.47 -4.75
N HIS A 123 1.00 -1.92 -3.82
CA HIS A 123 1.46 -2.64 -2.63
C HIS A 123 1.55 -1.75 -1.40
N ALA A 124 1.43 -2.37 -0.23
CA ALA A 124 1.55 -1.75 1.07
C ALA A 124 2.39 -2.62 2.01
N ALA A 125 3.24 -1.98 2.82
CA ALA A 125 4.01 -2.64 3.86
C ALA A 125 4.11 -1.79 5.12
N LEU A 126 4.20 -2.44 6.27
CA LEU A 126 4.41 -1.78 7.57
C LEU A 126 5.89 -1.85 7.95
N VAL A 127 6.51 -0.72 8.22
CA VAL A 127 7.89 -0.66 8.71
C VAL A 127 7.92 -1.06 10.19
N GLY A 128 8.78 -2.01 10.52
CA GLY A 128 8.97 -2.56 11.87
C GLY A 128 10.32 -2.19 12.48
N ASP A 129 10.72 -2.98 13.47
CA ASP A 129 12.02 -2.86 14.13
C ASP A 129 13.18 -3.13 13.17
N ASN A 130 14.32 -2.50 13.41
CA ASN A 130 15.56 -2.68 12.64
C ASN A 130 15.37 -2.52 11.12
N ASN A 131 14.41 -1.68 10.71
CA ASN A 131 14.07 -1.44 9.32
C ASN A 131 13.68 -2.71 8.53
N GLN A 132 13.13 -3.69 9.22
CA GLN A 132 12.37 -4.73 8.56
C GLN A 132 11.02 -4.19 8.12
N ILE A 133 10.45 -4.77 7.07
CA ILE A 133 9.08 -4.51 6.64
C ILE A 133 8.25 -5.78 6.79
N TYR A 134 7.04 -5.60 7.30
CA TYR A 134 6.01 -6.63 7.32
C TYR A 134 5.09 -6.43 6.14
N GLN A 135 5.01 -7.44 5.28
CA GLN A 135 4.24 -7.36 4.05
C GLN A 135 3.51 -8.65 3.74
N SER A 136 2.41 -8.55 3.00
CA SER A 136 1.69 -9.70 2.47
C SER A 136 1.68 -9.60 0.95
N THR A 137 2.33 -10.56 0.28
CA THR A 137 2.46 -10.60 -1.18
C THR A 137 1.82 -11.88 -1.73
N GLY A 138 1.03 -11.73 -2.79
CA GLY A 138 0.35 -12.85 -3.47
C GLY A 138 1.16 -13.39 -4.66
N ILE A 139 2.47 -13.17 -4.66
CA ILE A 139 3.34 -13.45 -5.80
C ILE A 139 4.64 -14.03 -5.26
N GLY A 140 5.15 -15.07 -5.90
CA GLY A 140 6.44 -15.66 -5.53
C GLY A 140 7.63 -14.77 -5.90
N ASP A 141 8.81 -15.10 -5.40
CA ASP A 141 10.03 -14.28 -5.45
C ASP A 141 10.48 -13.85 -6.86
N ASN A 142 10.07 -14.57 -7.91
CA ASN A 142 10.43 -14.24 -9.29
C ASN A 142 9.39 -13.33 -9.99
N GLY A 143 8.38 -12.85 -9.26
CA GLY A 143 7.31 -12.01 -9.81
C GLY A 143 6.35 -12.78 -10.73
N THR A 144 6.17 -14.09 -10.49
CA THR A 144 5.30 -14.96 -11.31
C THR A 144 4.14 -15.54 -10.50
N LEU A 145 3.02 -15.77 -11.20
CA LEU A 145 1.83 -16.40 -10.64
C LEU A 145 1.91 -17.91 -10.79
N ASP A 146 1.89 -18.64 -9.67
CA ASP A 146 1.68 -20.08 -9.64
C ASP A 146 0.23 -20.41 -9.25
N PHE A 147 -0.61 -20.67 -10.27
CA PHE A 147 -2.02 -20.97 -10.08
C PHE A 147 -2.30 -22.19 -9.18
N THR A 148 -1.39 -23.17 -9.13
CA THR A 148 -1.56 -24.34 -8.28
C THR A 148 -1.42 -23.95 -6.81
N THR A 149 -0.37 -23.18 -6.50
CA THR A 149 -0.14 -22.66 -5.16
C THR A 149 -1.23 -21.68 -4.75
N ILE A 150 -1.65 -20.77 -5.65
CA ILE A 150 -2.77 -19.85 -5.43
C ILE A 150 -4.06 -20.62 -5.06
N PHE A 151 -4.44 -21.63 -5.83
CA PHE A 151 -5.64 -22.42 -5.55
C PHE A 151 -5.56 -23.15 -4.19
N ASN A 152 -4.39 -23.70 -3.87
CA ASN A 152 -4.15 -24.34 -2.57
C ASN A 152 -4.29 -23.33 -1.41
N VAL A 153 -3.75 -22.12 -1.55
CA VAL A 153 -3.88 -21.06 -0.55
C VAL A 153 -5.34 -20.60 -0.41
N ILE A 154 -6.09 -20.48 -1.51
CA ILE A 154 -7.54 -20.17 -1.47
C ILE A 154 -8.30 -21.22 -0.65
N MET A 155 -8.03 -22.50 -0.87
CA MET A 155 -8.70 -23.60 -0.16
C MET A 155 -8.16 -23.84 1.25
N HIS A 156 -7.02 -23.25 1.62
CA HIS A 156 -6.42 -23.40 2.94
C HIS A 156 -7.19 -22.61 4.01
N ARG A 157 -7.15 -23.06 5.27
CA ARG A 157 -7.78 -22.37 6.43
C ARG A 157 -7.12 -21.03 6.82
N GLY A 158 -6.07 -20.62 6.10
CA GLY A 158 -5.34 -19.37 6.29
C GLY A 158 -4.09 -19.43 7.17
N TYR A 159 -3.81 -20.55 7.86
CA TYR A 159 -2.71 -20.65 8.83
C TYR A 159 -1.63 -21.67 8.48
N ASP A 160 -0.51 -21.22 7.91
CA ASP A 160 0.60 -22.09 7.48
C ASP A 160 1.84 -21.90 8.38
N GLU A 161 1.91 -22.68 9.46
CA GLU A 161 3.04 -22.66 10.42
C GLU A 161 4.39 -23.06 9.81
N THR A 162 4.37 -23.66 8.63
CA THR A 162 5.57 -24.17 7.95
C THR A 162 6.02 -23.29 6.80
N ASP A 163 5.28 -22.22 6.50
CA ASP A 163 5.42 -21.39 5.30
C ASP A 163 5.63 -22.23 4.01
N LYS A 164 4.93 -23.36 3.92
CA LYS A 164 5.05 -24.33 2.83
C LYS A 164 4.77 -23.68 1.47
N TYR A 165 3.84 -22.73 1.44
CA TYR A 165 3.43 -22.07 0.21
C TYR A 165 4.31 -20.85 -0.17
N GLY A 166 5.14 -20.34 0.74
CA GLY A 166 5.93 -19.12 0.52
C GLY A 166 5.09 -17.86 0.25
N LEU A 167 3.82 -17.88 0.67
CA LEU A 167 2.82 -16.83 0.42
C LEU A 167 2.16 -16.38 1.74
N SER A 168 2.89 -16.50 2.85
CA SER A 168 2.48 -15.95 4.12
C SER A 168 2.95 -14.50 4.28
N VAL A 169 2.49 -13.81 5.32
CA VAL A 169 3.06 -12.51 5.71
C VAL A 169 4.56 -12.70 5.94
N GLN A 170 5.36 -11.86 5.32
CA GLN A 170 6.81 -11.94 5.35
C GLN A 170 7.37 -10.82 6.23
N SER A 171 8.54 -11.08 6.82
CA SER A 171 9.39 -10.09 7.44
C SER A 171 10.70 -10.04 6.66
N VAL A 172 10.92 -8.97 5.92
CA VAL A 172 12.07 -8.82 5.01
C VAL A 172 12.77 -7.48 5.24
N SER A 173 14.02 -7.35 4.79
CA SER A 173 14.71 -6.06 4.84
C SER A 173 14.00 -5.03 3.96
N ASN A 174 13.99 -3.76 4.37
CA ASN A 174 13.41 -2.69 3.58
C ASN A 174 14.20 -2.45 2.29
N TYR A 175 13.65 -2.91 1.17
CA TYR A 175 14.28 -2.81 -0.15
C TYR A 175 13.69 -1.69 -1.03
N TRP A 176 12.76 -0.89 -0.50
CA TRP A 176 11.88 -0.06 -1.34
C TRP A 176 12.61 1.06 -2.09
N MET A 177 13.73 1.55 -1.57
CA MET A 177 14.57 2.58 -2.20
C MET A 177 15.90 2.04 -2.74
N THR A 178 16.16 0.74 -2.66
CA THR A 178 17.44 0.15 -3.05
C THR A 178 17.29 -0.78 -4.25
N PRO A 179 18.39 -1.07 -4.97
CA PRO A 179 18.36 -2.11 -5.99
C PRO A 179 17.99 -3.46 -5.35
N PHE A 180 16.92 -4.05 -5.86
CA PHE A 180 16.34 -5.29 -5.36
C PHE A 180 16.26 -6.37 -6.44
N ARG A 181 16.12 -5.96 -7.70
CA ARG A 181 15.76 -6.83 -8.81
C ARG A 181 16.93 -7.05 -9.76
N ASN A 182 17.07 -8.28 -10.25
CA ASN A 182 18.00 -8.64 -11.32
C ASN A 182 17.29 -8.73 -12.69
N GLU A 183 18.07 -8.83 -13.77
CA GLU A 183 17.57 -8.84 -15.16
C GLU A 183 16.64 -10.02 -15.50
N THR A 184 16.67 -11.10 -14.72
CA THR A 184 15.85 -12.30 -14.99
C THR A 184 14.44 -12.23 -14.39
N HIS A 185 14.19 -11.25 -13.52
CA HIS A 185 12.89 -11.10 -12.86
C HIS A 185 11.86 -10.49 -13.82
N SER A 186 10.60 -10.97 -13.76
CA SER A 186 9.52 -10.64 -14.71
C SER A 186 9.24 -9.14 -14.87
N GLU A 187 9.33 -8.40 -13.76
CA GLU A 187 9.11 -6.96 -13.69
C GLU A 187 10.33 -6.09 -14.10
N TYR A 188 11.52 -6.67 -14.30
CA TYR A 188 12.74 -5.90 -14.62
C TYR A 188 12.62 -5.06 -15.89
N PRO A 189 12.01 -5.53 -17.00
CA PRO A 189 11.85 -4.70 -18.20
C PRO A 189 11.00 -3.44 -18.01
N TYR A 190 10.24 -3.35 -16.91
CA TYR A 190 9.28 -2.27 -16.65
C TYR A 190 9.81 -1.29 -15.60
N TYR A 191 10.33 -1.80 -14.47
CA TYR A 191 10.79 -0.97 -13.34
C TYR A 191 12.32 -1.02 -13.12
N GLY A 192 13.04 -1.74 -13.98
CA GLY A 192 14.48 -1.96 -13.84
C GLY A 192 14.86 -2.71 -12.57
N ARG A 193 16.03 -2.36 -12.01
CA ARG A 193 16.60 -2.99 -10.81
C ARG A 193 15.95 -2.53 -9.49
N PHE A 194 15.19 -1.45 -9.51
CA PHE A 194 14.52 -0.93 -8.31
C PHE A 194 13.15 -1.56 -8.13
N TYR A 195 12.60 -1.50 -6.92
CA TYR A 195 11.30 -2.11 -6.65
C TYR A 195 10.20 -1.55 -7.56
N ARG A 196 9.95 -0.24 -7.45
CA ARG A 196 8.91 0.53 -8.17
C ARG A 196 9.44 1.90 -8.53
N ASP A 197 8.87 2.52 -9.56
CA ASP A 197 9.25 3.86 -9.97
C ASP A 197 8.71 4.88 -8.97
N GLU A 198 7.43 4.76 -8.59
CA GLU A 198 6.80 5.57 -7.55
C GLU A 198 6.60 4.78 -6.24
N ILE A 199 7.12 5.35 -5.16
CA ILE A 199 6.86 4.89 -3.80
C ILE A 199 6.58 6.07 -2.89
N MET A 200 5.87 5.84 -1.80
CA MET A 200 5.68 6.82 -0.73
C MET A 200 5.81 6.17 0.64
N SER A 201 6.28 6.95 1.60
CA SER A 201 6.18 6.62 3.02
C SER A 201 5.11 7.52 3.64
N LEU A 202 4.18 6.92 4.37
CA LEU A 202 3.15 7.59 5.13
C LEU A 202 3.34 7.32 6.63
N ARG A 203 2.86 8.25 7.44
CA ARG A 203 2.86 8.14 8.91
C ARG A 203 1.49 8.30 9.48
N LEU A 204 1.23 7.57 10.56
CA LEU A 204 0.10 7.85 11.42
C LEU A 204 0.31 9.20 12.14
N LYS A 205 -0.73 10.02 12.22
CA LYS A 205 -0.74 11.23 13.03
C LYS A 205 -0.97 10.84 14.48
N SER A 206 -0.01 11.14 15.34
CA SER A 206 -0.15 10.91 16.77
C SER A 206 -1.36 11.66 17.34
N LYS A 207 -2.19 10.96 18.12
CA LYS A 207 -3.28 11.57 18.92
C LYS A 207 -2.79 12.05 20.27
N ASP A 208 -1.77 11.37 20.79
CA ASP A 208 -1.05 11.71 22.01
C ASP A 208 0.41 11.27 21.84
N ILE A 209 1.34 12.22 21.95
CA ILE A 209 2.76 11.98 21.71
C ILE A 209 3.38 11.10 22.81
N GLU A 210 2.83 11.15 24.03
CA GLU A 210 3.35 10.40 25.17
C GLU A 210 3.07 8.90 25.05
N THR A 211 1.95 8.52 24.43
CA THR A 211 1.55 7.12 24.23
C THR A 211 1.94 6.57 22.87
N PHE A 212 2.44 7.42 21.96
CA PHE A 212 2.54 7.07 20.55
C PHE A 212 3.47 5.89 20.29
N ASP A 213 4.62 5.82 20.94
CA ASP A 213 5.55 4.68 20.76
C ASP A 213 4.90 3.33 21.15
N ALA A 214 4.08 3.31 22.21
CA ALA A 214 3.34 2.12 22.62
C ALA A 214 2.23 1.77 21.61
N GLU A 215 1.58 2.76 21.00
CA GLU A 215 0.64 2.53 19.91
C GLU A 215 1.33 1.87 18.70
N LEU A 216 2.51 2.36 18.32
CA LEU A 216 3.27 1.80 17.21
C LEU A 216 3.74 0.37 17.50
N ASP A 217 4.12 0.08 18.75
CA ASP A 217 4.44 -1.28 19.19
C ASP A 217 3.26 -2.24 19.02
N VAL A 218 2.03 -1.81 19.32
CA VAL A 218 0.83 -2.64 19.12
C VAL A 218 0.65 -3.01 17.64
N ALA A 219 0.73 -2.03 16.73
CA ALA A 219 0.60 -2.30 15.30
C ALA A 219 1.71 -3.21 14.77
N VAL A 220 2.97 -2.92 15.12
CA VAL A 220 4.13 -3.70 14.66
C VAL A 220 4.08 -5.13 15.20
N ASN A 221 3.76 -5.32 16.48
CA ASN A 221 3.62 -6.65 17.07
C ASN A 221 2.46 -7.45 16.46
N TYR A 222 1.37 -6.78 16.06
CA TYR A 222 0.30 -7.44 15.33
C TYR A 222 0.81 -8.04 14.02
N ALA A 223 1.50 -7.26 13.18
CA ALA A 223 2.02 -7.72 11.90
C ALA A 223 3.10 -8.80 12.07
N LYS A 224 3.99 -8.61 13.05
CA LYS A 224 5.03 -9.57 13.43
C LYS A 224 4.47 -10.90 13.89
N ASP A 225 3.39 -10.89 14.67
CA ASP A 225 2.70 -12.13 15.04
C ASP A 225 2.30 -12.88 13.77
N LYS A 226 1.82 -12.20 12.71
CA LYS A 226 1.33 -12.85 11.48
C LYS A 226 2.41 -13.36 10.54
N THR A 227 3.67 -13.00 10.78
CA THR A 227 4.81 -13.43 9.96
C THR A 227 4.95 -14.95 9.90
N ASN A 228 5.27 -15.49 8.72
CA ASN A 228 5.47 -16.92 8.43
C ASN A 228 4.26 -17.80 8.78
N ARG A 229 3.06 -17.19 8.85
CA ARG A 229 1.91 -17.85 9.46
C ARG A 229 0.57 -17.45 8.82
N GLY A 230 0.33 -16.17 8.56
CA GLY A 230 -0.91 -15.67 7.93
C GLY A 230 -0.80 -15.70 6.40
N LEU A 231 -1.61 -16.52 5.73
CA LEU A 231 -1.55 -16.66 4.27
C LEU A 231 -2.11 -15.46 3.50
N TYR A 232 -1.68 -15.30 2.24
CA TYR A 232 -2.22 -14.30 1.35
C TYR A 232 -3.71 -14.55 1.05
N ASN A 233 -4.51 -13.47 1.03
CA ASN A 233 -5.94 -13.52 0.78
C ASN A 233 -6.30 -13.14 -0.66
N TYR A 234 -6.40 -14.15 -1.54
CA TYR A 234 -6.83 -13.94 -2.93
C TYR A 234 -8.33 -13.66 -3.09
N LEU A 235 -9.14 -13.88 -2.04
CA LEU A 235 -10.58 -13.62 -2.07
C LEU A 235 -10.95 -12.27 -1.44
N PHE A 236 -9.95 -11.49 -1.03
CA PHE A 236 -10.10 -10.17 -0.42
C PHE A 236 -11.18 -10.19 0.68
N ILE A 237 -12.32 -9.53 0.47
CA ILE A 237 -13.37 -9.37 1.48
C ILE A 237 -14.05 -10.67 1.96
N PHE A 238 -13.84 -11.81 1.31
CA PHE A 238 -14.57 -13.05 1.64
C PHE A 238 -13.85 -13.99 2.62
N ASP A 239 -12.55 -13.83 2.90
CA ASP A 239 -11.78 -14.74 3.78
C ASP A 239 -10.73 -14.02 4.65
N THR A 240 -11.20 -13.06 5.46
CA THR A 240 -10.34 -12.13 6.23
C THR A 240 -9.89 -12.68 7.59
N LYS A 241 -10.40 -13.84 8.04
CA LYS A 241 -10.18 -14.29 9.43
C LYS A 241 -8.70 -14.54 9.75
N TYR A 242 -8.01 -15.28 8.87
CA TYR A 242 -6.60 -15.65 9.05
C TYR A 242 -5.74 -15.40 7.82
N LYS A 243 -6.33 -14.80 6.78
CA LYS A 243 -5.61 -14.41 5.56
C LYS A 243 -5.60 -12.90 5.44
N TYR A 244 -4.58 -12.41 4.76
CA TYR A 244 -4.27 -11.00 4.64
C TYR A 244 -3.90 -10.68 3.20
N TYR A 245 -4.31 -9.52 2.70
CA TYR A 245 -3.62 -8.87 1.59
C TYR A 245 -2.90 -7.64 2.14
N CYS A 246 -2.08 -6.98 1.32
CA CYS A 246 -1.14 -5.96 1.77
C CYS A 246 -1.79 -4.86 2.63
N THR A 247 -2.86 -4.22 2.17
CA THR A 247 -3.55 -3.17 2.91
C THR A 247 -4.41 -3.70 4.06
N ASP A 248 -5.02 -4.88 3.94
CA ASP A 248 -5.72 -5.53 5.05
C ASP A 248 -4.79 -5.80 6.24
N LEU A 249 -3.56 -6.28 5.99
CA LEU A 249 -2.55 -6.45 7.03
C LEU A 249 -2.26 -5.13 7.76
N VAL A 250 -2.00 -4.06 7.02
CA VAL A 250 -1.68 -2.74 7.56
C VAL A 250 -2.87 -2.18 8.34
N THR A 251 -4.05 -2.10 7.72
CA THR A 251 -5.24 -1.52 8.35
C THR A 251 -5.67 -2.26 9.61
N ARG A 252 -5.55 -3.59 9.65
CA ARG A 252 -5.83 -4.38 10.86
C ARG A 252 -4.76 -4.22 11.94
N ALA A 253 -3.50 -4.00 11.56
CA ALA A 253 -2.45 -3.68 12.52
C ALA A 253 -2.77 -2.37 13.27
N PHE A 254 -3.17 -1.32 12.56
CA PHE A 254 -3.61 -0.07 13.20
C PHE A 254 -4.97 -0.21 13.88
N GLY A 255 -5.88 -1.03 13.37
CA GLY A 255 -7.14 -1.37 14.04
C GLY A 255 -6.94 -2.08 15.38
N GLN A 256 -5.82 -2.80 15.56
CA GLN A 256 -5.47 -3.41 16.84
C GLN A 256 -5.13 -2.36 17.91
N ILE A 257 -4.56 -1.21 17.52
CA ILE A 257 -4.33 -0.07 18.44
C ILE A 257 -5.66 0.39 19.03
N ASN A 258 -6.68 0.61 18.18
CA ASN A 258 -8.00 1.03 18.63
C ASN A 258 -8.59 0.06 19.64
N LYS A 259 -8.43 -1.24 19.37
CA LYS A 259 -8.96 -2.31 20.21
C LYS A 259 -8.26 -2.38 21.58
N ASP A 260 -6.95 -2.23 21.60
CA ASP A 260 -6.15 -2.46 22.82
C ASP A 260 -6.02 -1.21 23.68
N LEU A 261 -5.99 -0.02 23.05
CA LEU A 261 -5.73 1.26 23.69
C LEU A 261 -6.92 2.23 23.65
N GLY A 262 -8.04 1.84 23.04
CA GLY A 262 -9.25 2.66 23.01
C GLY A 262 -9.16 3.90 22.12
N THR A 263 -8.24 3.90 21.16
CA THR A 263 -8.12 4.97 20.15
C THR A 263 -9.12 4.75 18.99
N ASN A 264 -9.10 5.62 18.00
CA ASN A 264 -10.06 5.62 16.88
C ASN A 264 -9.41 5.93 15.53
N TYR A 265 -8.21 5.38 15.26
CA TYR A 265 -7.58 5.49 13.95
C TYR A 265 -8.38 4.76 12.87
N THR A 266 -8.59 5.38 11.71
CA THR A 266 -9.24 4.76 10.57
C THR A 266 -8.39 4.91 9.30
N LEU A 267 -7.85 3.78 8.85
CA LEU A 267 -7.11 3.67 7.58
C LEU A 267 -7.96 3.06 6.46
N ASP A 268 -9.23 2.78 6.76
CA ASP A 268 -10.23 2.25 5.85
C ASP A 268 -11.41 3.25 5.86
N ARG A 269 -11.46 4.12 4.84
CA ARG A 269 -12.39 5.26 4.85
C ARG A 269 -13.80 4.80 4.50
N ASP A 270 -13.94 3.84 3.59
CA ASP A 270 -15.22 3.34 3.11
C ASP A 270 -15.81 2.23 4.02
N GLY A 271 -14.97 1.55 4.80
CA GLY A 271 -15.35 0.48 5.72
C GLY A 271 -15.79 -0.80 5.03
N ILE A 272 -15.51 -0.92 3.72
CA ILE A 272 -15.87 -2.05 2.88
C ILE A 272 -14.62 -2.86 2.55
N PHE A 273 -13.59 -2.20 2.00
CA PHE A 273 -12.32 -2.85 1.72
C PHE A 273 -11.16 -1.84 1.76
N PRO A 274 -10.14 -2.06 2.61
CA PRO A 274 -9.00 -1.15 2.66
C PRO A 274 -8.20 -1.18 1.36
N SER A 275 -8.18 -0.07 0.63
CA SER A 275 -7.34 0.14 -0.55
C SER A 275 -6.11 1.00 -0.25
N MET A 276 -5.18 1.10 -1.20
CA MET A 276 -4.06 2.05 -1.11
C MET A 276 -4.56 3.50 -1.03
N TYR A 277 -5.70 3.80 -1.68
CA TYR A 277 -6.34 5.12 -1.63
C TYR A 277 -6.90 5.42 -0.24
N ASP A 278 -7.50 4.46 0.45
CA ASP A 278 -8.00 4.67 1.81
C ASP A 278 -6.89 5.08 2.77
N ILE A 279 -5.74 4.39 2.70
CA ILE A 279 -4.60 4.70 3.56
C ILE A 279 -4.02 6.08 3.23
N LEU A 280 -3.86 6.42 1.94
CA LEU A 280 -3.32 7.72 1.52
C LEU A 280 -4.27 8.89 1.83
N LEU A 281 -5.57 8.69 1.63
CA LEU A 281 -6.59 9.73 1.79
C LEU A 281 -7.15 9.79 3.22
N SER A 282 -6.70 8.90 4.11
CA SER A 282 -7.09 8.92 5.52
C SER A 282 -6.70 10.24 6.19
N SER A 283 -7.60 10.77 7.01
CA SER A 283 -7.30 11.93 7.86
C SER A 283 -6.27 11.61 8.95
N ASP A 284 -6.07 10.34 9.27
CA ASP A 284 -5.13 9.87 10.29
C ASP A 284 -3.71 9.66 9.75
N THR A 285 -3.47 9.83 8.45
CA THR A 285 -2.13 9.69 7.86
C THR A 285 -1.63 10.98 7.21
N TYR A 286 -0.31 11.05 7.01
CA TYR A 286 0.34 12.08 6.20
C TYR A 286 1.59 11.54 5.52
N MET A 287 1.96 12.14 4.39
CA MET A 287 3.13 11.73 3.61
C MET A 287 4.42 12.31 4.18
N THR A 288 5.46 11.46 4.29
CA THR A 288 6.79 11.85 4.79
C THR A 288 7.87 11.73 3.74
N ILE A 289 7.75 10.76 2.83
CA ILE A 289 8.66 10.56 1.70
C ILE A 289 7.83 10.28 0.45
N TYR A 290 8.25 10.85 -0.67
CA TYR A 290 7.84 10.46 -2.01
C TYR A 290 9.09 10.22 -2.85
N LYS A 291 9.20 9.06 -3.50
CA LYS A 291 10.29 8.78 -4.43
C LYS A 291 9.72 8.48 -5.81
N GLU A 292 10.38 9.01 -6.84
CA GLU A 292 10.10 8.77 -8.25
C GLU A 292 11.40 8.42 -9.00
N THR A 293 11.38 7.42 -9.88
CA THR A 293 12.47 7.20 -10.85
C THR A 293 12.24 8.08 -12.07
N LYS A 294 13.27 8.78 -12.52
CA LYS A 294 13.27 9.52 -13.79
C LYS A 294 14.47 9.11 -14.65
N SER A 295 14.50 9.61 -15.88
CA SER A 295 15.60 9.36 -16.82
C SER A 295 16.96 9.85 -16.34
N ASP A 296 16.99 10.88 -15.50
CA ASP A 296 18.19 11.51 -14.94
C ASP A 296 18.61 10.96 -13.57
N GLY A 297 17.76 10.16 -12.91
CA GLY A 297 18.09 9.50 -11.66
C GLY A 297 16.88 9.27 -10.75
N ILE A 298 17.15 9.09 -9.46
CA ILE A 298 16.12 8.85 -8.45
C ILE A 298 15.87 10.14 -7.68
N HIS A 299 14.63 10.62 -7.70
CA HIS A 299 14.23 11.80 -6.94
C HIS A 299 13.53 11.36 -5.66
N VAL A 300 14.04 11.83 -4.51
CA VAL A 300 13.50 11.54 -3.18
C VAL A 300 13.11 12.86 -2.53
N TYR A 301 11.80 13.10 -2.42
CA TYR A 301 11.24 14.24 -1.70
C TYR A 301 10.91 13.80 -0.29
N TYR A 302 11.34 14.53 0.72
CA TYR A 302 11.18 14.10 2.10
C TYR A 302 11.04 15.27 3.07
N LEU A 303 10.25 15.06 4.13
CA LEU A 303 10.21 16.02 5.24
C LEU A 303 11.57 16.04 5.95
N GLU A 304 12.15 17.21 6.07
CA GLU A 304 13.42 17.37 6.77
C GLU A 304 13.31 16.98 8.25
N ASP A 305 14.46 16.65 8.84
CA ASP A 305 14.52 16.42 10.28
C ASP A 305 14.24 17.74 11.02
N VAL A 306 13.53 17.68 12.15
CA VAL A 306 13.32 18.86 13.00
C VAL A 306 14.65 19.16 13.68
N GLU A 307 15.21 20.37 13.49
CA GLU A 307 16.35 20.82 14.29
C GLU A 307 15.90 20.91 15.76
N VAL A 308 16.53 20.14 16.64
CA VAL A 308 16.30 20.14 18.10
C VAL A 308 17.33 20.99 18.80
#